data_AF-A0A7Y7IUK0-F1
#
_entry.id   AF-A0A7Y7IUK0-F1
#
_cell.length_a   1.000
_cell.length_b   1.000
_cell.length_c   1.000
_cell.angle_alpha   90.00
_cell.angle_beta   90.00
_cell.angle_gamma   90.00
#
_symmetry.space_group_name_H-M   'P 1'
#
loop_
_entity.id
_entity.type
_entity.pdbx_description
1 polymer ?
#
loop_
_entity_poly.entity_id
_entity_poly.type
_entity_poly.pdbx_seq_one_letter_code
_entity_poly.pdbx_strand_id
1 'polypeptide(L)' 'AEIASEPRVRALFARASERRARHAAWTLLFYALWHQIHLRGISSDGDVFSVLAA' A
#
# COMPACT_ATOMS: atom_id res chain seq x y z
N ALA A 1 16.43 -6.66 -1.94
CA ALA A 1 16.21 -5.48 -2.81
C ALA A 1 14.94 -4.80 -2.32
N GLU A 2 14.97 -3.47 -2.12
CA GLU A 2 13.79 -2.71 -1.73
C GLU A 2 12.87 -2.55 -2.96
N ILE A 3 11.63 -3.04 -2.88
CA ILE A 3 10.69 -3.08 -4.01
C ILE A 3 10.11 -1.68 -4.30
N ALA A 4 9.99 -0.83 -3.28
CA ALA A 4 9.47 0.54 -3.41
C ALA A 4 10.26 1.51 -2.52
N SER A 5 10.66 2.65 -3.08
CA SER A 5 11.41 3.69 -2.37
C SER A 5 10.50 4.51 -1.45
N GLU A 6 10.80 4.55 -0.14
CA GLU A 6 10.01 5.29 0.86
C GLU A 6 9.70 6.75 0.44
N PRO A 7 10.66 7.60 0.03
CA PRO A 7 10.37 8.96 -0.40
C PRO A 7 9.35 9.05 -1.54
N ARG A 8 9.41 8.11 -2.50
CA ARG A 8 8.51 8.08 -3.65
C ARG A 8 7.10 7.65 -3.23
N VAL A 9 6.99 6.69 -2.32
CA VAL A 9 5.72 6.26 -1.74
C VAL A 9 5.07 7.42 -0.99
N ARG A 10 5.82 8.11 -0.12
CA ARG A 10 5.32 9.29 0.60
C ARG A 10 4.83 10.38 -0.35
N ALA A 11 5.62 10.72 -1.37
CA ALA A 11 5.25 11.73 -2.36
C ALA A 11 4.00 11.34 -3.17
N LEU A 12 3.85 10.05 -3.49
CA LEU A 12 2.68 9.55 -4.18
C LEU A 12 1.40 9.70 -3.34
N PHE A 13 1.45 9.26 -2.08
CA PHE A 13 0.28 9.33 -1.18
C PHE A 13 -0.06 10.76 -0.77
N ALA A 14 0.93 11.66 -0.63
CA ALA A 14 0.68 13.09 -0.40
C ALA A 14 -0.14 13.75 -1.52
N ARG A 15 -0.05 13.20 -2.74
CA ARG A 15 -0.75 13.69 -3.94
C ARG A 15 -1.98 12.86 -4.29
N ALA A 16 -2.41 11.93 -3.43
CA ALA A 16 -3.50 10.98 -3.74
C ALA A 16 -4.86 11.65 -4.02
N SER A 17 -5.03 12.93 -3.68
CA SER A 17 -6.20 13.72 -4.07
C SER A 17 -6.22 14.12 -5.55
N GLU A 18 -5.07 14.07 -6.24
CA GLU A 18 -4.96 14.35 -7.67
C GLU A 18 -5.39 13.14 -8.51
N ARG A 19 -6.11 13.36 -9.61
CA ARG A 19 -6.65 12.30 -10.47
C ARG A 19 -5.62 11.23 -10.87
N ARG A 20 -4.42 11.66 -11.28
CA ARG A 20 -3.36 10.75 -11.76
C ARG A 20 -2.70 9.97 -10.63
N ALA A 21 -2.45 10.62 -9.50
CA ALA A 21 -1.80 10.00 -8.35
C ALA A 21 -2.76 9.09 -7.58
N ARG A 22 -4.07 9.39 -7.54
CA ARG A 22 -5.09 8.58 -6.87
C ARG A 22 -5.08 7.12 -7.33
N HIS A 23 -5.07 6.89 -8.64
CA HIS A 23 -5.08 5.54 -9.19
C HIS A 23 -3.80 4.77 -8.83
N ALA A 24 -2.63 5.41 -8.99
CA ALA A 24 -1.36 4.80 -8.65
C ALA A 24 -1.22 4.51 -7.14
N ALA A 25 -1.69 5.43 -6.28
CA ALA A 25 -1.71 5.23 -4.83
C ALA A 25 -2.62 4.07 -4.44
N TRP A 26 -3.81 3.96 -5.05
CA TRP A 26 -4.74 2.85 -4.81
C TRP A 26 -4.14 1.52 -5.27
N THR A 27 -3.57 1.46 -6.47
CA THR A 27 -2.92 0.23 -6.98
C THR A 27 -1.80 -0.23 -6.05
N LEU A 28 -0.96 0.70 -5.58
CA LEU A 28 0.12 0.36 -4.64
C LEU A 28 -0.42 -0.16 -3.31
N LEU A 29 -1.43 0.52 -2.73
CA LEU A 29 -2.08 0.08 -1.50
C LEU A 29 -2.71 -1.31 -1.63
N PHE A 30 -3.41 -1.55 -2.74
CA PHE A 30 -4.02 -2.83 -3.05
C PHE A 30 -2.97 -3.95 -3.10
N TYR A 31 -1.87 -3.76 -3.82
CA TYR A 31 -0.82 -4.79 -3.91
C TYR A 31 -0.12 -5.02 -2.57
N ALA A 32 0.10 -3.97 -1.78
CA ALA A 32 0.68 -4.11 -0.44
C ALA A 32 -0.21 -4.97 0.48
N LEU A 33 -1.52 -4.68 0.49
CA LEU A 33 -2.49 -5.46 1.27
C LEU A 33 -2.64 -6.89 0.74
N TRP A 34 -2.75 -7.05 -0.57
CA TRP A 34 -2.87 -8.37 -1.20
C TRP A 34 -1.66 -9.24 -0.87
N HIS A 35 -0.45 -8.68 -0.94
CA HIS A 35 0.78 -9.38 -0.58
C HIS A 35 0.76 -9.81 0.89
N GLN A 36 0.38 -8.93 1.82
CA GLN A 36 0.30 -9.29 3.24
C GLN A 36 -0.71 -10.41 3.48
N ILE A 37 -1.90 -10.33 2.88
CA ILE A 37 -2.94 -11.32 3.12
C ILE A 37 -2.62 -12.66 2.45
N HIS A 38 -2.25 -12.64 1.16
CA HIS A 38 -2.20 -13.85 0.34
C HIS A 38 -0.82 -14.50 0.31
N LEU A 39 0.26 -13.71 0.38
CA LEU A 39 1.63 -14.25 0.36
C LEU A 39 2.18 -14.44 1.77
N ARG A 40 1.81 -13.56 2.71
CA ARG A 40 2.29 -13.60 4.09
C ARG A 40 1.30 -14.26 5.05
N GLY A 41 0.06 -14.51 4.62
CA GLY A 41 -0.95 -15.17 5.43
C GLY A 41 -1.49 -14.30 6.58
N ILE A 42 -1.31 -12.98 6.50
CA ILE A 42 -1.84 -12.05 7.51
C ILE A 42 -3.37 -12.04 7.42
N SER A 43 -4.06 -12.15 8.57
CA SER A 43 -5.52 -12.08 8.59
C SER A 43 -6.02 -10.73 8.07
N SER A 44 -7.07 -10.76 7.25
CA SER A 44 -7.77 -9.58 6.74
C SER A 44 -8.81 -9.01 7.71
N ASP A 45 -8.96 -9.60 8.90
CA ASP A 45 -10.00 -9.20 9.86
C ASP A 45 -9.69 -7.88 10.59
N GLY A 46 -8.44 -7.41 10.51
CA GLY A 46 -8.00 -6.13 11.07
C GLY A 46 -8.20 -4.94 10.14
N ASP A 47 -7.87 -3.74 10.61
CA ASP A 47 -7.85 -2.55 9.77
C ASP A 47 -6.64 -2.54 8.82
N VAL A 48 -6.70 -1.67 7.81
CA VAL A 48 -5.68 -1.53 6.76
C VAL A 48 -4.27 -1.29 7.34
N PHE A 49 -4.13 -0.45 8.37
CA PHE A 49 -2.82 -0.15 8.95
C PHE A 49 -2.29 -1.33 9.77
N SER A 50 -3.17 -2.01 10.50
CA SER A 50 -2.83 -3.25 11.21
C SER A 50 -2.30 -4.32 10.27
N VAL A 51 -2.94 -4.53 9.11
CA VAL A 51 -2.48 -5.50 8.10
C VAL A 51 -1.14 -5.08 7.47
N LEU A 52 -0.92 -3.78 7.25
CA LEU A 52 0.32 -3.28 6.65
C LEU A 52 1.52 -3.27 7.63
N ALA A 53 1.27 -3.24 8.93
CA ALA A 53 2.30 -3.20 9.97
C ALA A 53 2.80 -4.59 10.44
N ALA A 54 2.10 -5.66 10.06
CA ALA A 54 2.46 -7.05 10.37
C ALA A 54 3.59 -7.61 9.49
#